data_AF-M7TRJ4-F1
#
_entry.id   AF-M7TRJ4-F1
#
_cell.length_a   1.000
_cell.length_b   1.000
_cell.length_c   1.000
_cell.angle_alpha   90.00
_cell.angle_beta   90.00
_cell.angle_gamma   90.00
#
_symmetry.space_group_name_H-M   'P 1'
#
loop_
_entity.id
_entity.type
_entity.pdbx_description
1 polymer ?
#
loop_
_entity_poly.entity_id
_entity_poly.type
_entity_poly.pdbx_seq_one_letter_code
_entity_poly.pdbx_strand_id
1 'polypeptide(L)'
;MIKMSPITVINNTAEKIYVSITVSTEDNGGTESDEWRDLDAHGGSNTWGRTSKQVIRFTRSLTPGVLVETVLGVPDTTVNIY
;
A
#
# COMPACT_ATOMS: atom_id res chain seq x y z
N MET A 1 16.78 17.58 -7.56
CA MET A 1 15.36 17.28 -7.28
C MET A 1 15.22 15.77 -7.17
N ILE A 2 14.74 15.24 -6.05
CA ILE A 2 14.48 13.79 -5.94
C ILE A 2 13.19 13.51 -6.71
N LYS A 3 13.25 12.65 -7.73
CA LYS A 3 12.08 12.28 -8.53
C LYS A 3 11.20 11.35 -7.69
N MET A 4 9.95 11.75 -7.44
CA MET A 4 8.93 10.87 -6.90
C MET A 4 8.19 10.18 -8.05
N SER A 5 8.12 8.86 -7.98
CA SER A 5 7.43 7.96 -8.88
C SER A 5 6.22 7.36 -8.14
N PRO A 6 4.99 7.48 -8.67
CA PRO A 6 3.79 7.03 -7.99
C PRO A 6 3.71 5.51 -7.85
N ILE A 7 3.14 5.04 -6.75
CA ILE A 7 2.59 3.68 -6.60
C ILE A 7 1.09 3.85 -6.39
N THR A 8 0.29 3.27 -7.27
CA THR A 8 -1.18 3.28 -7.16
C THR A 8 -1.65 1.93 -6.65
N VAL A 9 -2.54 1.92 -5.66
CA VAL A 9 -3.17 0.69 -5.17
C VAL A 9 -4.66 0.76 -5.47
N ILE A 10 -5.21 -0.31 -6.06
CA ILE A 10 -6.62 -0.43 -6.43
C ILE A 10 -7.22 -1.64 -5.69
N ASN A 11 -8.34 -1.41 -5.01
CA ASN A 11 -9.13 -2.45 -4.36
C ASN A 11 -10.25 -2.93 -5.30
N ASN A 12 -10.06 -4.07 -5.96
CA ASN A 12 -11.09 -4.70 -6.79
C ASN A 12 -11.94 -5.73 -6.01
N THR A 13 -11.75 -5.83 -4.70
CA THR A 13 -12.54 -6.74 -3.86
C THR A 13 -13.97 -6.20 -3.68
N ALA A 14 -14.86 -7.04 -3.14
CA ALA A 14 -16.23 -6.65 -2.80
C ALA A 14 -16.35 -5.87 -1.48
N GLU A 15 -15.26 -5.76 -0.71
CA GLU A 15 -15.27 -5.18 0.63
C GLU A 15 -14.37 -3.94 0.70
N LYS A 16 -14.69 -3.03 1.62
CA LYS A 16 -13.76 -1.95 1.97
C LYS A 16 -12.51 -2.55 2.62
N ILE A 17 -11.34 -2.07 2.23
CA ILE A 17 -10.05 -2.51 2.81
C ILE A 17 -9.31 -1.34 3.44
N TYR A 18 -8.37 -1.67 4.32
CA TYR A 18 -7.38 -0.71 4.82
C TYR A 18 -6.02 -1.07 4.26
N VAL A 19 -5.31 -0.07 3.73
CA VAL A 19 -3.98 -0.22 3.16
C VAL A 19 -3.02 0.68 3.92
N SER A 20 -1.86 0.13 4.28
CA SER A 20 -0.70 0.89 4.72
C SER A 20 0.47 0.56 3.79
N ILE A 21 1.33 1.55 3.60
CA ILE A 21 2.55 1.36 2.82
C ILE A 21 3.74 1.63 3.71
N THR A 22 4.72 0.74 3.64
CA THR A 22 5.92 0.80 4.44
C THR A 22 7.13 0.89 3.52
N VAL A 23 7.98 1.89 3.76
CA VAL A 23 9.29 1.95 3.11
C VAL A 23 10.18 0.90 3.78
N SER A 24 10.53 -0.17 3.07
CA SER A 24 11.70 -0.97 3.49
C SER A 24 12.91 -0.34 2.83
N THR A 25 13.66 0.48 3.58
CA THR A 25 15.00 0.85 3.13
C THR A 25 15.88 -0.40 3.25
N GLU A 26 16.53 -0.81 2.15
CA GLU A 26 17.26 -2.08 2.10
C GLU A 26 18.44 -2.16 3.09
N ASP A 27 18.84 -1.05 3.75
CA ASP A 27 20.08 -1.02 4.55
C ASP A 27 19.98 -0.52 6.00
N ASN A 28 18.87 0.06 6.49
CA ASN A 28 18.92 0.80 7.78
C ASN A 28 17.81 0.49 8.81
N GLY A 29 17.13 -0.65 8.74
CA GLY A 29 16.26 -1.15 9.83
C GLY A 29 15.06 -0.28 10.22
N GLY A 30 14.89 0.90 9.61
CA GLY A 30 13.78 1.80 9.82
C GLY A 30 12.58 1.36 8.99
N THR A 31 11.50 1.02 9.69
CA THR A 31 10.20 0.69 9.08
C THR A 31 9.27 1.87 9.34
N GLU A 32 9.28 2.88 8.47
CA GLU A 32 8.25 3.92 8.51
C GLU A 32 7.04 3.41 7.73
N SER A 33 5.97 3.09 8.47
CA SER A 33 4.66 2.86 7.88
C SER A 33 3.97 4.21 7.76
N ASP A 34 3.47 4.51 6.56
CA ASP A 34 2.43 5.53 6.42
C ASP A 34 1.21 5.11 7.26
N GLU A 35 0.41 6.11 7.63
CA GLU A 35 -0.91 5.89 8.20
C GLU A 35 -1.76 4.97 7.32
N TRP A 36 -2.58 4.15 7.97
CA TRP A 36 -3.59 3.36 7.27
C TRP A 36 -4.57 4.28 6.51
N ARG A 37 -4.88 3.92 5.28
CA ARG A 37 -5.87 4.56 4.41
C ARG A 37 -6.95 3.55 4.08
N ASP A 38 -8.21 3.98 4.08
CA ASP A 38 -9.30 3.16 3.57
C ASP A 38 -9.38 3.25 2.04
N LEU A 39 -9.66 2.11 1.40
CA LEU A 39 -10.00 2.02 -0.03
C LEU A 39 -11.39 1.39 -0.14
N ASP A 40 -12.31 2.10 -0.80
CA ASP A 40 -13.64 1.58 -1.09
C ASP A 40 -13.58 0.32 -1.96
N ALA A 41 -14.61 -0.52 -1.87
CA ALA A 41 -14.77 -1.70 -2.72
C ALA A 41 -14.88 -1.32 -4.20
N HIS A 42 -14.76 -2.31 -5.09
CA HIS A 42 -15.10 -2.19 -6.51
C HIS A 42 -14.33 -1.10 -7.29
N GLY A 43 -13.04 -0.97 -7.04
CA GLY A 43 -12.12 -0.08 -7.77
C GLY A 43 -11.70 1.17 -7.00
N GLY A 44 -12.02 1.27 -5.70
CA GLY A 44 -11.47 2.31 -4.84
C GLY A 44 -9.94 2.29 -4.86
N SER A 45 -9.31 3.46 -4.92
CA SER A 45 -7.87 3.56 -5.13
C SER A 45 -7.22 4.74 -4.42
N ASN A 46 -5.91 4.63 -4.23
CA ASN A 46 -5.09 5.72 -3.71
C ASN A 46 -3.68 5.62 -4.31
N THR A 47 -2.96 6.75 -4.30
CA THR A 47 -1.66 6.91 -4.95
C THR A 47 -0.66 7.54 -4.00
N TRP A 48 0.52 6.95 -3.90
CA TRP A 48 1.62 7.43 -3.06
C TRP A 48 2.82 7.79 -3.92
N GLY A 49 3.41 8.98 -3.74
CA GLY A 49 4.62 9.38 -4.44
C GLY A 49 5.87 8.83 -3.76
N ARG A 50 6.67 8.00 -4.45
CA ARG A 50 7.75 7.21 -3.84
C ARG A 50 9.04 7.22 -4.64
N THR A 51 10.15 6.97 -3.97
CA THR A 51 11.49 7.04 -4.56
C THR A 51 12.17 5.67 -4.63
N SER A 52 11.62 4.66 -3.96
CA SER A 52 12.17 3.30 -3.85
C SER A 52 11.05 2.26 -3.81
N LYS A 53 11.42 0.98 -3.93
CA LYS A 53 10.51 -0.16 -3.69
C LYS A 53 9.94 -0.10 -2.28
N GLN A 54 8.72 -0.59 -2.12
CA GLN A 54 8.00 -0.57 -0.85
C GLN A 54 7.20 -1.84 -0.61
N VAL A 55 6.92 -2.11 0.66
CA VAL A 55 6.04 -3.18 1.08
C VAL A 55 4.65 -2.57 1.29
N ILE A 56 3.66 -3.09 0.57
CA ILE A 56 2.26 -2.71 0.72
C ILE A 56 1.60 -3.77 1.60
N ARG A 57 0.99 -3.33 2.70
CA ARG A 57 0.25 -4.17 3.62
C ARG A 57 -1.22 -3.79 3.54
N PHE A 58 -2.10 -4.77 3.39
CA PHE A 58 -3.53 -4.50 3.39
C PHE A 58 -4.28 -5.51 4.24
N THR A 59 -5.39 -5.05 4.82
CA THR A 59 -6.32 -5.88 5.57
C THR A 59 -7.73 -5.67 5.07
N ARG A 60 -8.48 -6.77 4.92
CA ARG A 60 -9.87 -6.76 4.45
C ARG A 60 -10.88 -6.50 5.58
N SER A 61 -10.43 -6.25 6.81
CA SER A 61 -11.29 -6.08 7.99
C SER A 61 -11.11 -4.70 8.62
N LEU A 62 -12.21 -4.13 9.13
CA LEU A 62 -12.25 -2.93 9.98
C LEU A 62 -11.46 -3.06 11.29
N THR A 63 -11.01 -4.28 11.63
CA THR A 63 -10.31 -4.54 12.89
C THR A 63 -8.80 -4.60 12.63
N PRO A 64 -8.02 -3.59 13.09
CA PRO A 64 -6.57 -3.65 13.07
C PRO A 64 -6.06 -4.93 13.76
N GLY A 65 -5.16 -5.67 13.13
CA GLY A 65 -4.60 -6.93 13.65
C GLY A 65 -5.21 -8.22 13.09
N VAL A 66 -6.20 -8.12 12.19
CA VAL A 66 -6.74 -9.26 11.43
C VAL A 66 -5.96 -9.43 10.11
N LEU A 67 -5.86 -10.68 9.65
CA LEU A 67 -5.09 -11.20 8.50
C LEU A 67 -4.60 -10.10 7.54
N VAL A 68 -3.28 -9.85 7.58
CA VAL A 68 -2.61 -8.85 6.75
C VAL A 68 -2.01 -9.58 5.55
N GLU A 69 -2.50 -9.25 4.36
CA GLU A 69 -1.85 -9.65 3.11
C GLU A 69 -0.75 -8.62 2.79
N THR A 70 0.38 -9.11 2.30
CA THR A 70 1.55 -8.28 1.97
C THR A 70 1.95 -8.50 0.52
N VAL A 71 2.10 -7.41 -0.22
CA VAL A 71 2.55 -7.41 -1.61
C VAL A 71 3.66 -6.39 -1.81
N LEU A 72 4.54 -6.65 -2.76
CA LEU A 72 5.62 -5.72 -3.10
C LEU A 72 5.09 -4.67 -4.09
N GLY A 73 5.23 -3.39 -3.73
CA GLY A 73 4.97 -2.25 -4.59
C GLY A 73 6.27 -1.70 -5.19
N VAL A 74 6.26 -1.47 -6.50
CA VAL A 74 7.38 -0.85 -7.22
C VAL A 74 6.95 0.55 -7.69
N PRO A 75 7.81 1.57 -7.62
CA PRO A 75 7.48 2.88 -8.18
C PRO A 75 7.10 2.81 -9.66
N ASP A 76 6.22 3.70 -10.08
CA ASP A 76 5.61 3.77 -11.42
C ASP A 76 4.73 2.55 -11.76
N THR A 77 4.13 1.89 -10.76
CA THR A 77 3.24 0.72 -10.97
C THR A 77 1.90 0.83 -10.26
N THR A 78 0.95 0.06 -10.77
CA THR A 78 -0.38 -0.15 -10.17
C THR A 78 -0.44 -1.55 -9.55
N VAL A 79 -0.80 -1.61 -8.27
CA VAL A 79 -1.05 -2.83 -7.52
C VAL A 79 -2.56 -3.05 -7.43
N ASN A 80 -3.02 -4.19 -7.94
CA ASN A 80 -4.43 -4.57 -7.89
C ASN A 80 -4.64 -5.63 -6.80
N ILE A 81 -5.59 -5.37 -5.92
CA ILE A 81 -6.01 -6.28 -4.84
C ILE A 81 -7.35 -6.91 -5.26
N TYR A 82 -7.50 -8.22 -5.07
CA TYR A 82 -8.66 -9.01 -5.49
C TYR A 82 -9.19 -9.90 -4.35
#